data_AF-A0A229RVS4-F1
#
_entry.id   AF-A0A229RVS4-F1
#
_cell.length_a   1.000
_cell.length_b   1.000
_cell.length_c   1.000
_cell.angle_alpha   90.00
_cell.angle_beta   90.00
_cell.angle_gamma   90.00
#
_symmetry.space_group_name_H-M   'P 1'
#
loop_
_entity.id
_entity.type
_entity.pdbx_description
1 polymer ?
#
loop_
_entity_poly.entity_id
_entity_poly.type
_entity_poly.pdbx_seq_one_letter_code
_entity_poly.pdbx_strand_id
1 'polypeptide(L)'
;MTGGASSHNALVVGSALMGGLGSLFPAGLKLTGDRLEFVFVLPDGRNGRHAGDPEPSDHPFVAVKERIRLGAETSVPLPRFFLDTDSRWTRLHVELTGTAVRAVIVLPDELTAQSVNAPFLGWWQDQVPGSVRLAVDEIARILARCRHRAGGPEPLIDLELNYVPDRNFETVFARAHEPVRPFIAPVRPAFKMRWHAVTPAQRKAFTDDLIDVTTAGWWPRRRPTATIMGLEVELPPGLLLRPRALPGAAR
;
A
#
# COMPACT_ATOMS: atom_id res chain seq x y z
N MET A 1 -27.43 -8.36 -3.50
CA MET A 1 -26.54 -8.64 -4.64
C MET A 1 -25.15 -8.92 -4.11
N THR A 2 -24.77 -10.19 -4.00
CA THR A 2 -23.43 -10.60 -3.54
C THR A 2 -22.50 -10.65 -4.73
N GLY A 3 -21.79 -9.55 -5.00
CA GLY A 3 -20.57 -9.64 -5.80
C GLY A 3 -19.64 -10.61 -5.07
N GLY A 4 -19.16 -11.65 -5.77
CA GLY A 4 -18.28 -12.65 -5.16
C GLY A 4 -17.03 -12.00 -4.55
N ALA A 5 -16.53 -12.60 -3.48
CA ALA A 5 -15.25 -12.23 -2.88
C ALA A 5 -14.17 -12.13 -3.96
N SER A 6 -13.51 -10.97 -4.09
CA SER A 6 -12.47 -10.73 -5.09
C SER A 6 -11.43 -9.75 -4.57
N SER A 7 -10.19 -10.22 -4.44
CA SER A 7 -9.03 -9.37 -4.14
C SER A 7 -8.86 -8.26 -5.18
N HIS A 8 -9.12 -8.55 -6.45
CA HIS A 8 -9.07 -7.56 -7.52
C HIS A 8 -10.03 -6.40 -7.23
N ASN A 9 -11.31 -6.69 -6.95
CA ASN A 9 -12.29 -5.64 -6.69
C ASN A 9 -11.96 -4.85 -5.42
N ALA A 10 -11.51 -5.54 -4.36
CA ALA A 10 -11.08 -4.88 -3.13
C ALA A 10 -9.93 -3.90 -3.39
N LEU A 11 -8.91 -4.29 -4.17
CA LEU A 11 -7.77 -3.44 -4.50
C LEU A 11 -8.17 -2.26 -5.41
N VAL A 12 -9.06 -2.46 -6.40
CA VAL A 12 -9.56 -1.36 -7.24
C VAL A 12 -10.29 -0.32 -6.40
N VAL A 13 -11.22 -0.76 -5.55
CA VAL A 13 -11.97 0.13 -4.65
C VAL A 13 -11.03 0.80 -3.64
N GLY A 14 -10.08 0.06 -3.07
CA GLY A 14 -9.07 0.57 -2.15
C GLY A 14 -8.16 1.62 -2.77
N SER A 15 -7.72 1.42 -4.02
CA SER A 15 -6.91 2.41 -4.75
C SER A 15 -7.69 3.70 -5.01
N ALA A 16 -8.98 3.59 -5.35
CA ALA A 16 -9.84 4.75 -5.52
C ALA A 16 -10.03 5.51 -4.19
N LEU A 17 -10.19 4.79 -3.07
CA LEU A 17 -10.20 5.39 -1.73
C LEU A 17 -8.88 6.12 -1.42
N MET A 18 -7.72 5.50 -1.70
CA MET A 18 -6.41 6.14 -1.57
C MET A 18 -6.34 7.44 -2.38
N GLY A 19 -6.88 7.43 -3.61
CA GLY A 19 -7.00 8.62 -4.45
C GLY A 19 -7.80 9.74 -3.81
N GLY A 20 -8.95 9.42 -3.20
CA GLY A 20 -9.78 10.40 -2.47
C GLY A 20 -9.15 10.91 -1.17
N LEU A 21 -8.33 10.10 -0.51
CA LEU A 21 -7.59 10.52 0.70
C LEU A 21 -6.43 11.48 0.37
N GLY A 22 -5.89 11.39 -0.86
CA GLY A 22 -4.84 12.29 -1.34
C GLY A 22 -3.49 12.01 -0.70
N SER A 23 -2.93 13.00 0.02
CA SER A 23 -1.58 12.95 0.59
C SER A 23 -1.47 12.26 1.95
N LEU A 24 -2.55 11.64 2.46
CA LEU A 24 -2.46 10.93 3.75
C LEU A 24 -1.48 9.76 3.65
N PHE A 25 -0.58 9.67 4.63
CA PHE A 25 0.46 8.64 4.64
C PHE A 25 -0.15 7.26 4.92
N PRO A 26 0.02 6.25 4.04
CA PRO A 26 -0.51 4.91 4.24
C PRO A 26 0.38 4.12 5.20
N ALA A 27 0.20 4.30 6.50
CA ALA A 27 1.00 3.61 7.52
C ALA A 27 0.81 2.08 7.51
N GLY A 28 -0.32 1.60 7.01
CA GLY A 28 -0.57 0.17 6.87
C GLY A 28 -1.64 -0.14 5.83
N LEU A 29 -1.52 -1.33 5.23
CA LEU A 29 -2.50 -1.92 4.34
C LEU A 29 -2.51 -3.42 4.60
N LYS A 30 -3.69 -3.99 4.82
CA LYS A 30 -3.88 -5.42 4.96
C LYS A 30 -5.07 -5.89 4.13
N LEU A 31 -4.78 -6.69 3.11
CA LEU A 31 -5.75 -7.46 2.36
C LEU A 31 -5.74 -8.90 2.89
N THR A 32 -6.91 -9.45 3.21
CA THR A 32 -7.09 -10.88 3.52
C THR A 32 -8.22 -11.41 2.66
N GLY A 33 -7.88 -12.15 1.60
CA GLY A 33 -8.82 -12.50 0.55
C GLY A 33 -9.44 -11.25 -0.10
N ASP A 34 -10.70 -10.95 0.21
CA ASP A 34 -11.45 -9.81 -0.31
C ASP A 34 -11.61 -8.64 0.67
N ARG A 35 -11.13 -8.79 1.91
CA ARG A 35 -11.23 -7.76 2.96
C ARG A 35 -10.00 -6.89 2.95
N LEU A 36 -10.16 -5.59 2.71
CA LEU A 36 -9.06 -4.65 2.62
C LEU A 36 -9.18 -3.58 3.70
N GLU A 37 -8.17 -3.51 4.54
CA GLU A 37 -8.09 -2.57 5.66
C GLU A 37 -6.87 -1.67 5.49
N PHE A 38 -7.07 -0.38 5.67
CA PHE A 38 -5.99 0.61 5.65
C PHE A 38 -5.83 1.30 7.00
N VAL A 39 -4.60 1.70 7.29
CA VAL A 39 -4.29 2.68 8.33
C VAL A 39 -3.62 3.88 7.66
N PHE A 40 -4.23 5.04 7.78
CA PHE A 40 -3.70 6.31 7.29
C PHE A 40 -3.38 7.24 8.44
N VAL A 41 -2.39 8.10 8.24
CA VAL A 41 -1.95 9.06 9.24
C VAL A 41 -2.17 10.46 8.69
N LEU A 42 -2.75 11.33 9.52
CA LEU A 42 -2.88 12.75 9.19
C LEU A 42 -1.49 13.40 8.99
N PRO A 43 -1.37 14.45 8.17
CA PRO A 43 -0.13 15.20 8.08
C PRO A 43 0.24 15.80 9.44
N ASP A 44 1.51 15.75 9.82
CA ASP A 44 1.97 16.47 11.01
C ASP A 44 2.12 17.96 10.69
N GLY A 45 1.21 18.77 11.25
CA GLY A 45 1.23 20.23 11.11
C GLY A 45 2.49 20.90 11.69
N ARG A 46 3.25 20.20 12.54
CA ARG A 46 4.54 20.69 13.07
C ARG A 46 5.62 20.76 11.98
N ASN A 47 5.43 20.10 10.84
CA ASN A 47 6.38 20.10 9.72
C ASN A 47 6.35 21.37 8.85
N GLY A 48 5.60 22.41 9.26
CA GLY A 48 5.74 23.80 8.76
C GLY A 48 5.23 24.07 7.33
N ARG A 49 4.74 23.05 6.61
CA ARG A 49 4.35 23.18 5.19
C ARG A 49 2.94 23.74 4.96
N HIS A 50 2.07 23.69 5.96
CA HIS A 50 0.67 24.14 5.87
C HIS A 50 0.38 25.44 6.64
N ALA A 51 1.40 26.23 6.99
CA ALA A 51 1.23 27.52 7.65
C ALA A 51 0.55 28.60 6.77
N GLY A 52 0.19 28.29 5.52
CA GLY A 52 -0.47 29.19 4.58
C GLY A 52 -1.86 28.74 4.09
N ASP A 53 -2.38 27.60 4.56
CA ASP A 53 -3.76 27.20 4.27
C ASP A 53 -4.72 27.87 5.27
N PRO A 54 -5.90 28.34 4.83
CA PRO A 54 -6.86 29.00 5.69
C PRO A 54 -7.26 28.08 6.84
N GLU A 55 -7.47 28.68 8.02
CA GLU A 55 -7.66 28.01 9.32
C GLU A 55 -8.30 26.62 9.22
N PRO A 56 -7.72 25.60 9.87
CA PRO A 56 -8.29 24.27 9.83
C PRO A 56 -9.67 24.33 10.47
N SER A 57 -10.67 23.77 9.78
CA SER A 57 -11.93 23.34 10.39
C SER A 57 -11.66 22.83 11.81
N ASP A 58 -12.47 23.23 12.80
CA ASP A 58 -12.30 22.98 14.26
C ASP A 58 -11.93 21.53 14.66
N HIS A 59 -12.03 20.57 13.74
CA HIS A 59 -11.59 19.20 13.92
C HIS A 59 -10.83 18.68 12.69
N PRO A 60 -9.61 18.11 12.83
CA PRO A 60 -8.72 17.73 11.72
C PRO A 60 -9.31 16.68 10.77
N PHE A 61 -10.34 15.96 11.23
CA PHE A 61 -11.04 14.94 10.44
C PHE A 61 -12.17 15.49 9.56
N VAL A 62 -12.63 16.73 9.73
CA VAL A 62 -13.70 17.32 8.91
C VAL A 62 -13.24 17.49 7.47
N ALA A 63 -12.08 18.13 7.26
CA ALA A 63 -11.47 18.28 5.94
C ALA A 63 -11.26 16.94 5.22
N VAL A 64 -10.89 15.89 5.97
CA VAL A 64 -10.72 14.54 5.40
C VAL A 64 -12.06 13.92 4.98
N LYS A 65 -13.12 14.07 5.79
CA LYS A 65 -14.47 13.61 5.41
C LYS A 65 -14.94 14.26 4.12
N GLU A 66 -14.78 15.57 3.99
CA GLU A 66 -15.17 16.30 2.78
C GLU A 66 -14.36 15.87 1.56
N ARG A 67 -13.04 15.69 1.70
CA ARG A 67 -12.19 15.23 0.60
C ARG A 67 -12.59 13.83 0.11
N ILE A 68 -12.92 12.92 1.01
CA ILE A 68 -13.38 11.57 0.66
C ILE A 68 -14.75 11.63 -0.05
N ARG A 69 -15.65 12.52 0.40
CA ARG A 69 -16.96 12.73 -0.26
C ARG A 69 -16.80 13.26 -1.67
N LEU A 70 -15.96 14.29 -1.86
CA LEU A 70 -15.66 14.88 -3.17
C LEU A 70 -14.93 13.90 -4.09
N GLY A 71 -14.01 13.09 -3.55
CA GLY A 71 -13.28 12.07 -4.29
C GLY A 71 -14.14 10.85 -4.69
N ALA A 72 -15.34 10.70 -4.13
CA ALA A 72 -16.22 9.56 -4.40
C ALA A 72 -17.08 9.73 -5.66
N GLU A 73 -17.02 10.87 -6.36
CA GLU A 73 -18.04 11.31 -7.33
C GLU A 73 -18.21 10.47 -8.62
N THR A 74 -17.55 9.31 -8.82
CA THR A 74 -17.89 8.48 -10.00
C THR A 74 -17.63 6.97 -9.93
N SER A 75 -16.90 6.45 -8.94
CA SER A 75 -16.54 5.02 -8.91
C SER A 75 -16.37 4.40 -7.51
N VAL A 76 -16.51 5.21 -6.45
CA VAL A 76 -16.31 4.73 -5.07
C VAL A 76 -17.67 4.57 -4.39
N PRO A 77 -17.95 3.42 -3.76
CA PRO A 77 -19.17 3.23 -2.97
C PRO A 77 -19.29 4.26 -1.84
N LEU A 78 -20.52 4.59 -1.44
CA LEU A 78 -20.77 5.65 -0.47
C LEU A 78 -20.03 5.41 0.88
N PRO A 79 -19.17 6.34 1.32
CA PRO A 79 -18.43 6.20 2.56
C PRO A 79 -19.31 6.45 3.79
N ARG A 80 -19.12 5.63 4.82
CA ARG A 80 -19.65 5.81 6.18
C ARG A 80 -18.52 6.19 7.11
N PHE A 81 -18.80 7.09 8.04
CA PHE A 81 -17.79 7.65 8.93
C PHE A 81 -18.17 7.38 10.38
N PHE A 82 -17.23 6.87 11.16
CA PHE A 82 -17.39 6.69 12.60
C PHE A 82 -16.20 7.33 13.32
N LEU A 83 -16.48 8.07 14.39
CA LEU A 83 -15.43 8.64 15.22
C LEU A 83 -15.27 7.74 16.45
N ASP A 84 -14.08 7.20 16.65
CA ASP A 84 -13.72 6.51 17.89
C ASP A 84 -13.03 7.52 18.80
N THR A 85 -13.70 7.81 19.92
CA THR A 85 -13.22 8.70 20.99
C THR A 85 -12.96 7.96 22.29
N ASP A 86 -13.19 6.64 22.32
CA ASP A 86 -13.07 5.81 23.53
C ASP A 86 -11.60 5.41 23.79
N SER A 87 -10.75 5.59 22.78
CA SER A 87 -9.31 5.38 22.86
C SER A 87 -8.58 6.64 23.35
N ARG A 88 -7.32 6.49 23.79
CA ARG A 88 -6.44 7.62 24.16
C ARG A 88 -6.33 8.68 23.04
N TRP A 89 -6.50 8.26 21.79
CA TRP A 89 -6.42 9.09 20.61
C TRP A 89 -7.73 9.03 19.82
N THR A 90 -8.20 10.17 19.32
CA THR A 90 -9.36 10.21 18.43
C THR A 90 -9.01 9.62 17.07
N ARG A 91 -9.84 8.69 16.57
CA ARG A 91 -9.67 8.06 15.25
C ARG A 91 -10.91 8.24 14.39
N LEU A 92 -10.69 8.38 13.08
CA LEU A 92 -11.78 8.37 12.09
C LEU A 92 -11.77 7.04 11.34
N HIS A 93 -12.83 6.26 11.52
CA HIS A 93 -13.11 5.08 10.72
C HIS A 93 -13.89 5.46 9.47
N VAL A 94 -13.51 4.87 8.34
CA VAL A 94 -14.17 5.00 7.04
C VAL A 94 -14.52 3.60 6.55
N GLU A 95 -15.79 3.36 6.25
CA GLU A 95 -16.26 2.10 5.67
C GLU A 95 -17.00 2.38 4.35
N LEU A 96 -16.64 1.66 3.27
CA LEU A 96 -17.29 1.84 1.97
C LEU A 96 -18.48 0.89 1.82
N THR A 97 -19.69 1.45 1.76
CA THR A 97 -20.95 0.69 1.79
C THR A 97 -20.99 -0.35 0.66
N GLY A 98 -21.36 -1.59 0.99
CA GLY A 98 -21.46 -2.67 0.00
C GLY A 98 -20.11 -3.30 -0.39
N THR A 99 -19.03 -2.95 0.30
CA THR A 99 -17.70 -3.56 0.11
C THR A 99 -17.09 -3.97 1.45
N ALA A 100 -16.02 -4.77 1.38
CA ALA A 100 -15.18 -5.10 2.53
C ALA A 100 -13.95 -4.18 2.65
N VAL A 101 -14.01 -2.97 2.08
CA VAL A 101 -12.93 -1.97 2.17
C VAL A 101 -13.17 -1.01 3.32
N ARG A 102 -12.18 -0.89 4.20
CA ARG A 102 -12.21 -0.08 5.42
C ARG A 102 -10.91 0.70 5.58
N ALA A 103 -10.97 1.84 6.24
CA ALA A 103 -9.80 2.60 6.63
C ALA A 103 -9.97 3.16 8.04
N VAL A 104 -8.85 3.28 8.75
CA VAL A 104 -8.75 4.03 10.00
C VAL A 104 -7.74 5.15 9.76
N ILE A 105 -8.15 6.37 10.06
CA ILE A 105 -7.29 7.56 9.99
C ILE A 105 -6.95 7.96 11.42
N VAL A 106 -5.65 8.02 11.72
CA VAL A 106 -5.12 8.31 13.05
C VAL A 106 -4.33 9.61 13.07
N LEU A 107 -4.14 10.15 14.28
CA LEU A 107 -3.26 11.30 14.51
C LEU A 107 -1.79 10.88 14.43
N PRO A 108 -0.85 11.79 14.05
CA PRO A 108 0.58 11.50 14.02
C PRO A 108 1.14 10.99 15.35
N ASP A 109 0.67 11.60 16.45
CA ASP A 109 1.10 11.27 17.82
C ASP A 109 0.73 9.83 18.24
N GLU A 110 -0.31 9.25 17.64
CA GLU A 110 -0.66 7.85 17.88
C GLU A 110 0.39 6.90 17.27
N LEU A 111 0.80 7.17 16.02
CA LEU A 111 1.78 6.35 15.32
C LEU A 111 3.14 6.41 16.02
N THR A 112 3.58 7.60 16.42
CA THR A 112 4.86 7.79 17.12
C THR A 112 4.86 7.13 18.49
N ALA A 113 3.76 7.19 19.25
CA ALA A 113 3.68 6.52 20.54
C ALA A 113 3.77 4.99 20.44
N GLN A 114 3.37 4.40 19.30
CA GLN A 114 3.43 2.96 19.06
C GLN A 114 4.76 2.51 18.44
N SER A 115 5.62 3.43 18.00
CA SER A 115 6.88 3.12 17.33
C SER A 115 8.09 3.51 18.20
N VAL A 116 8.91 2.52 18.54
CA VAL A 116 10.05 2.64 19.49
C VAL A 116 11.14 3.60 19.01
N ASN A 117 11.18 3.86 17.71
CA ASN A 117 11.93 4.94 17.07
C ASN A 117 10.92 5.55 16.09
N ALA A 118 10.90 6.88 15.91
CA ALA A 118 9.90 7.57 15.08
C ALA A 118 10.45 7.91 13.66
N PRO A 119 10.72 6.93 12.76
CA PRO A 119 11.18 7.23 11.42
C PRO A 119 10.08 7.85 10.54
N PHE A 120 8.82 7.81 10.99
CA PHE A 120 7.61 8.10 10.22
C PHE A 120 7.13 9.56 10.29
N LEU A 121 8.00 10.56 10.42
CA LEU A 121 7.55 11.97 10.44
C LEU A 121 8.48 12.90 9.64
N GLY A 122 9.06 12.42 8.54
CA GLY A 122 9.87 13.23 7.63
C GLY A 122 9.12 13.61 6.35
N TRP A 123 9.59 14.64 5.65
CA TRP A 123 8.99 15.12 4.39
C TRP A 123 8.97 14.08 3.26
N TRP A 124 9.78 13.03 3.38
CA TRP A 124 9.76 11.87 2.49
C TRP A 124 8.38 11.18 2.39
N GLN A 125 7.53 11.31 3.43
CA GLN A 125 6.21 10.68 3.46
C GLN A 125 5.28 11.15 2.34
N ASP A 126 5.42 12.39 1.89
CA ASP A 126 4.57 12.98 0.84
C ASP A 126 4.69 12.21 -0.49
N GLN A 127 5.77 11.46 -0.70
CA GLN A 127 6.04 10.72 -1.94
C GLN A 127 5.48 9.28 -1.92
N VAL A 128 5.14 8.79 -0.73
CA VAL A 128 4.76 7.38 -0.51
C VAL A 128 3.33 7.06 -0.98
N PRO A 129 2.29 7.87 -0.69
CA PRO A 129 0.91 7.53 -1.06
C PRO A 129 0.75 7.22 -2.55
N GLY A 130 1.37 8.02 -3.41
CA GLY A 130 1.34 7.83 -4.87
C GLY A 130 2.00 6.51 -5.30
N SER A 131 3.17 6.21 -4.75
CA SER A 131 3.92 4.97 -5.09
C SER A 131 3.17 3.72 -4.63
N VAL A 132 2.61 3.73 -3.41
CA VAL A 132 1.81 2.62 -2.87
C VAL A 132 0.54 2.43 -3.70
N ARG A 133 -0.15 3.51 -4.06
CA ARG A 133 -1.36 3.44 -4.89
C ARG A 133 -1.07 2.82 -6.26
N LEU A 134 0.00 3.27 -6.93
CA LEU A 134 0.40 2.71 -8.24
C LEU A 134 0.71 1.21 -8.16
N ALA A 135 1.37 0.76 -7.09
CA ALA A 135 1.63 -0.67 -6.89
C ALA A 135 0.34 -1.45 -6.62
N VAL A 136 -0.59 -0.92 -5.83
CA VAL A 136 -1.93 -1.52 -5.61
C VAL A 136 -2.69 -1.65 -6.94
N ASP A 137 -2.69 -0.61 -7.76
CA ASP A 137 -3.30 -0.61 -9.10
C ASP A 137 -2.70 -1.68 -10.02
N GLU A 138 -1.36 -1.81 -10.04
CA GLU A 138 -0.71 -2.82 -10.86
C GLU A 138 -0.96 -4.25 -10.33
N ILE A 139 -0.96 -4.47 -9.01
CA ILE A 139 -1.30 -5.79 -8.44
C ILE A 139 -2.73 -6.17 -8.83
N ALA A 140 -3.69 -5.24 -8.73
CA ALA A 140 -5.05 -5.47 -9.21
C ALA A 140 -5.06 -5.84 -10.70
N ARG A 141 -4.33 -5.08 -11.53
CA ARG A 141 -4.23 -5.34 -12.97
C ARG A 141 -3.63 -6.72 -13.28
N ILE A 142 -2.59 -7.14 -12.56
CA ILE A 142 -2.00 -8.49 -12.70
C ILE A 142 -3.04 -9.56 -12.32
N LEU A 143 -3.79 -9.39 -11.23
CA LEU A 143 -4.84 -10.34 -10.82
C LEU A 143 -5.93 -10.47 -11.90
N ALA A 144 -6.35 -9.36 -12.51
CA ALA A 144 -7.32 -9.36 -13.61
C ALA A 144 -6.79 -10.14 -14.83
N ARG A 145 -5.54 -9.85 -15.25
CA ARG A 145 -4.90 -10.56 -16.37
C ARG A 145 -4.71 -12.05 -16.07
N CYS A 146 -4.33 -12.38 -14.84
CA CYS A 146 -4.19 -13.74 -14.34
C CYS A 146 -5.51 -14.52 -14.48
N ARG A 147 -6.63 -13.98 -13.97
CA ARG A 147 -7.96 -14.59 -14.10
C ARG A 147 -8.35 -14.75 -15.58
N HIS A 148 -8.14 -13.73 -16.39
CA HIS A 148 -8.49 -13.78 -17.82
C HIS A 148 -7.72 -14.89 -18.56
N ARG A 149 -6.41 -15.04 -18.30
CA ARG A 149 -5.58 -16.03 -19.01
C ARG A 149 -5.73 -17.45 -18.50
N ALA A 150 -5.82 -17.63 -17.18
CA ALA A 150 -5.87 -18.96 -16.56
C ALA A 150 -7.30 -19.48 -16.35
N GLY A 151 -8.32 -18.61 -16.45
CA GLY A 151 -9.70 -18.93 -16.13
C GLY A 151 -9.90 -19.28 -14.64
N GLY A 152 -11.03 -19.91 -14.33
CA GLY A 152 -11.35 -20.42 -13.00
C GLY A 152 -12.00 -19.38 -12.07
N PRO A 153 -12.03 -19.67 -10.74
CA PRO A 153 -12.64 -18.79 -9.75
C PRO A 153 -11.86 -17.47 -9.59
N GLU A 154 -12.46 -16.48 -8.91
CA GLU A 154 -11.77 -15.24 -8.53
C GLU A 154 -10.49 -15.55 -7.73
N PRO A 155 -9.31 -15.07 -8.18
CA PRO A 155 -8.07 -15.30 -7.46
C PRO A 155 -8.05 -14.43 -6.19
N LEU A 156 -7.88 -15.09 -5.04
CA LEU A 156 -7.75 -14.43 -3.75
C LEU A 156 -6.31 -14.44 -3.24
N ILE A 157 -5.81 -13.29 -2.84
CA ILE A 157 -4.49 -13.11 -2.23
C ILE A 157 -4.62 -12.43 -0.87
N ASP A 158 -3.62 -12.64 -0.02
CA ASP A 158 -3.39 -11.77 1.12
C ASP A 158 -2.22 -10.83 0.77
N LEU A 159 -2.32 -9.57 1.17
CA LEU A 159 -1.33 -8.53 0.90
C LEU A 159 -1.13 -7.68 2.15
N GLU A 160 0.11 -7.42 2.52
CA GLU A 160 0.44 -6.62 3.71
C GLU A 160 1.51 -5.58 3.36
N LEU A 161 1.21 -4.29 3.56
CA LEU A 161 2.18 -3.21 3.43
C LEU A 161 3.01 -3.11 4.70
N ASN A 162 4.32 -3.11 4.53
CA ASN A 162 5.30 -2.93 5.59
C ASN A 162 6.29 -1.84 5.21
N TYR A 163 6.91 -1.23 6.22
CA TYR A 163 8.02 -0.30 6.06
C TYR A 163 9.29 -0.94 6.59
N VAL A 164 10.24 -1.22 5.71
CA VAL A 164 11.51 -1.86 6.07
C VAL A 164 12.65 -0.85 6.01
N PRO A 165 13.66 -0.92 6.88
CA PRO A 165 14.82 -0.04 6.81
C PRO A 165 15.49 -0.06 5.44
N ASP A 166 15.82 1.11 4.89
CA ASP A 166 16.62 1.20 3.68
C ASP A 166 18.10 1.02 4.03
N ARG A 167 18.72 -0.02 3.47
CA ARG A 167 20.13 -0.35 3.71
C ARG A 167 21.09 0.70 3.15
N ASN A 168 20.65 1.44 2.14
CA ASN A 168 21.47 2.47 1.50
C ASN A 168 21.26 3.86 2.14
N PHE A 169 20.34 3.99 3.11
CA PHE A 169 19.95 5.27 3.70
C PHE A 169 21.17 6.09 4.14
N GLU A 170 22.01 5.54 5.02
CA GLU A 170 23.18 6.27 5.57
C GLU A 170 24.12 6.76 4.47
N THR A 171 24.32 5.95 3.43
CA THR A 171 25.22 6.30 2.31
C THR A 171 24.61 7.40 1.45
N VAL A 172 23.32 7.31 1.14
CA VAL A 172 22.60 8.31 0.33
C VAL A 172 22.47 9.62 1.11
N PHE A 173 22.11 9.53 2.39
CA PHE A 173 21.95 10.68 3.29
C PHE A 173 23.26 11.46 3.47
N ALA A 174 24.37 10.77 3.71
CA ALA A 174 25.68 11.41 3.87
C ALA A 174 26.14 12.18 2.62
N ARG A 175 25.81 11.68 1.43
CA ARG A 175 26.15 12.30 0.13
C ARG A 175 25.18 13.38 -0.30
N ALA A 176 23.98 13.41 0.26
CA ALA A 176 22.94 14.34 -0.14
C ALA A 176 23.23 15.76 0.36
N HIS A 177 22.93 16.73 -0.51
CA HIS A 177 22.89 18.14 -0.14
C HIS A 177 21.84 18.37 0.94
N GLU A 178 22.14 19.28 1.87
CA GLU A 178 21.31 19.59 3.03
C GLU A 178 19.82 19.82 2.71
N PRO A 179 19.44 20.54 1.63
CA PRO A 179 18.02 20.76 1.31
C PRO A 179 17.26 19.49 0.89
N VAL A 180 17.95 18.45 0.43
CA VAL A 180 17.34 17.20 -0.07
C VAL A 180 17.19 16.17 1.05
N ARG A 181 18.01 16.26 2.10
CA ARG A 181 18.03 15.31 3.22
C ARG A 181 16.65 15.02 3.84
N PRO A 182 15.74 16.00 4.04
CA PRO A 182 14.41 15.73 4.59
C PRO A 182 13.52 14.82 3.72
N PHE A 183 13.81 14.71 2.42
CA PHE A 183 13.08 13.88 1.45
C PHE A 183 13.66 12.48 1.30
N ILE A 184 14.78 12.17 1.95
CA ILE A 184 15.40 10.85 1.90
C ILE A 184 14.75 9.98 2.97
N ALA A 185 14.04 8.95 2.52
CA ALA A 185 13.33 8.05 3.42
C ALA A 185 14.33 7.10 4.12
N PRO A 186 14.28 6.97 5.46
CA PRO A 186 15.07 5.97 6.20
C PRO A 186 14.50 4.55 6.06
N VAL A 187 13.28 4.46 5.52
CA VAL A 187 12.54 3.22 5.30
C VAL A 187 12.00 3.23 3.88
N ARG A 188 11.73 2.04 3.35
CA ARG A 188 11.10 1.84 2.06
C ARG A 188 9.80 1.04 2.23
N PRO A 189 8.74 1.37 1.47
CA PRO A 189 7.53 0.57 1.46
C PRO A 189 7.82 -0.77 0.76
N ALA A 190 7.33 -1.85 1.34
CA ALA A 190 7.41 -3.18 0.76
C ALA A 190 6.12 -3.95 1.04
N PHE A 191 5.65 -4.68 0.04
CA PHE A 191 4.51 -5.56 0.20
C PHE A 191 4.95 -6.98 0.51
N LYS A 192 4.17 -7.66 1.33
CA LYS A 192 4.26 -9.11 1.52
C LYS A 192 2.99 -9.75 1.00
N MET A 193 3.13 -10.67 0.05
CA MET A 193 2.01 -11.36 -0.57
C MET A 193 1.94 -12.82 -0.14
N ARG A 194 0.72 -13.33 0.04
CA ARG A 194 0.44 -14.76 0.24
C ARG A 194 -0.69 -15.22 -0.67
N TRP A 195 -0.63 -16.48 -1.10
CA TRP A 195 -1.77 -17.10 -1.78
C TRP A 195 -2.87 -17.40 -0.76
N HIS A 196 -4.08 -16.91 -1.01
CA HIS A 196 -5.25 -17.22 -0.20
C HIS A 196 -6.05 -18.35 -0.86
N ALA A 197 -6.64 -18.09 -2.02
CA ALA A 197 -7.34 -19.07 -2.84
C ALA A 197 -7.04 -18.82 -4.32
N VAL A 198 -5.99 -19.49 -4.83
CA VAL A 198 -5.49 -19.33 -6.21
C VAL A 198 -5.09 -20.68 -6.77
N THR A 199 -5.56 -21.00 -7.99
CA THR A 199 -5.22 -22.26 -8.67
C THR A 199 -3.77 -22.27 -9.16
N PRO A 200 -3.14 -23.44 -9.39
CA PRO A 200 -1.79 -23.50 -9.92
C PRO A 200 -1.61 -22.77 -11.26
N ALA A 201 -2.61 -22.84 -12.15
CA ALA A 201 -2.59 -22.13 -13.44
C ALA A 201 -2.59 -20.60 -13.25
N GLN A 202 -3.40 -20.11 -12.30
CA GLN A 202 -3.42 -18.69 -11.93
C GLN A 202 -2.10 -18.24 -11.29
N ARG A 203 -1.52 -19.02 -10.37
CA ARG A 203 -0.21 -18.70 -9.77
C ARG A 203 0.87 -18.56 -10.83
N LYS A 204 0.87 -19.46 -11.82
CA LYS A 204 1.77 -19.39 -12.98
C LYS A 204 1.51 -18.11 -13.79
N ALA A 205 0.27 -17.87 -14.19
CA ALA A 205 -0.09 -16.68 -14.98
C ALA A 205 0.25 -15.36 -14.27
N PHE A 206 0.08 -15.29 -12.95
CA PHE A 206 0.48 -14.14 -12.14
C PHE A 206 2.00 -13.93 -12.18
N THR A 207 2.77 -15.00 -12.02
CA THR A 207 4.24 -14.93 -11.98
C THR A 207 4.84 -14.60 -13.33
N ASP A 208 4.23 -15.08 -14.43
CA ASP A 208 4.65 -14.78 -15.80
C ASP A 208 4.50 -13.28 -16.15
N ASP A 209 3.65 -12.55 -15.43
CA ASP A 209 3.45 -11.09 -15.58
C ASP A 209 4.43 -10.25 -14.74
N LEU A 210 5.26 -10.87 -13.90
CA LEU A 210 6.26 -10.17 -13.11
C LEU A 210 7.55 -9.98 -13.91
N ILE A 211 8.02 -8.74 -14.02
CA ILE A 211 9.16 -8.39 -14.88
C ILE A 211 10.50 -8.66 -14.18
N ASP A 212 10.63 -8.30 -12.90
CA ASP A 212 11.91 -8.30 -12.16
C ASP A 212 11.88 -9.22 -10.94
N VAL A 213 11.70 -10.53 -11.16
CA VAL A 213 11.72 -11.49 -10.05
C VAL A 213 13.14 -11.90 -9.69
N THR A 214 13.54 -11.54 -8.48
CA THR A 214 14.82 -11.86 -7.85
C THR A 214 14.62 -12.81 -6.67
N THR A 215 15.71 -13.30 -6.08
CA THR A 215 15.66 -14.01 -4.79
C THR A 215 16.47 -13.26 -3.75
N ALA A 216 15.82 -12.85 -2.67
CA ALA A 216 16.45 -12.21 -1.54
C ALA A 216 16.66 -13.21 -0.39
N GLY A 217 17.80 -13.11 0.29
CA GLY A 217 18.11 -13.86 1.52
C GLY A 217 19.16 -14.97 1.39
N TRP A 218 19.64 -15.44 2.54
CA TRP A 218 20.59 -16.55 2.62
C TRP A 218 19.84 -17.88 2.64
N TRP A 219 20.40 -18.91 2.03
CA TRP A 219 19.83 -20.26 2.07
C TRP A 219 19.78 -20.74 3.53
N PRO A 220 18.67 -21.32 4.03
CA PRO A 220 17.48 -21.82 3.33
C PRO A 220 16.29 -20.84 3.31
N ARG A 221 16.45 -19.58 3.73
CA ARG A 221 15.38 -18.57 3.86
C ARG A 221 15.20 -17.70 2.62
N ARG A 222 15.63 -18.16 1.44
CA ARG A 222 15.48 -17.39 0.19
C ARG A 222 14.01 -17.18 -0.11
N ARG A 223 13.61 -15.93 -0.28
CA ARG A 223 12.26 -15.57 -0.68
C ARG A 223 12.29 -14.90 -2.05
N PRO A 224 11.39 -15.30 -2.96
CA PRO A 224 11.26 -14.60 -4.23
C PRO A 224 10.74 -13.19 -3.95
N THR A 225 11.36 -12.20 -4.59
CA THR A 225 11.01 -10.79 -4.47
C THR A 225 10.83 -10.22 -5.87
N ALA A 226 9.78 -9.46 -6.11
CA ALA A 226 9.58 -8.75 -7.38
C ALA A 226 9.52 -7.25 -7.15
N THR A 227 9.82 -6.48 -8.18
CA THR A 227 9.56 -5.04 -8.19
C THR A 227 8.26 -4.77 -8.96
N ILE A 228 7.30 -4.10 -8.33
CA ILE A 228 6.05 -3.65 -8.95
C ILE A 228 5.93 -2.14 -8.72
N MET A 229 5.95 -1.36 -9.81
CA MET A 229 5.87 0.11 -9.77
C MET A 229 6.90 0.73 -8.80
N GLY A 230 8.11 0.19 -8.76
CA GLY A 230 9.20 0.66 -7.89
C GLY A 230 9.13 0.18 -6.43
N LEU A 231 8.08 -0.58 -6.04
CA LEU A 231 7.97 -1.18 -4.72
C LEU A 231 8.36 -2.65 -4.73
N GLU A 232 9.09 -3.08 -3.71
CA GLU A 232 9.41 -4.49 -3.51
C GLU A 232 8.17 -5.25 -3.03
N VAL A 233 7.95 -6.42 -3.61
CA VAL A 233 6.90 -7.36 -3.23
C VAL A 233 7.54 -8.70 -2.91
N GLU A 234 7.52 -9.09 -1.64
CA GLU A 234 7.87 -10.44 -1.19
C GLU A 234 6.77 -11.41 -1.64
N LEU A 235 7.14 -12.35 -2.50
CA LEU A 235 6.23 -13.32 -3.08
C LEU A 235 6.17 -14.62 -2.25
N PRO A 236 5.10 -15.41 -2.38
CA PRO A 236 4.96 -16.67 -1.64
C PRO A 236 6.05 -17.68 -1.98
N PRO A 237 6.48 -18.52 -1.03
CA PRO A 237 7.42 -19.61 -1.30
C PRO A 237 6.82 -20.65 -2.26
N GLY A 238 7.67 -21.31 -3.05
CA GLY A 238 7.24 -22.34 -4.01
C GLY A 238 6.93 -21.82 -5.42
N LEU A 239 7.26 -20.58 -5.74
CA LEU A 239 7.31 -20.13 -7.13
C LEU A 239 8.42 -20.91 -7.86
N LEU A 240 8.03 -21.67 -8.89
CA LEU A 240 8.98 -22.24 -9.85
C LEU A 240 9.54 -21.08 -10.66
N LEU A 241 10.55 -20.40 -10.13
CA LEU A 241 11.33 -19.42 -10.86
C LEU A 241 12.05 -20.18 -11.98
N ARG A 242 11.57 -20.03 -13.22
CA ARG A 242 12.41 -20.38 -14.36
C ARG A 242 13.49 -19.30 -14.44
N PRO A 243 14.78 -19.63 -14.36
CA PRO A 243 15.81 -18.69 -14.78
C PRO A 243 15.54 -18.33 -16.24
N ARG A 244 15.31 -17.06 -16.51
CA ARG A 244 15.17 -16.57 -17.88
C ARG A 244 16.53 -16.78 -18.56
N ALA A 245 16.57 -17.61 -19.59
CA ALA A 245 17.77 -17.76 -20.40
C ALA A 245 18.14 -16.39 -20.97
N LEU A 246 19.35 -15.93 -20.69
CA LEU A 246 19.93 -14.76 -21.33
C LEU A 246 19.92 -15.00 -22.85
N PRO A 247 19.34 -14.10 -23.66
CA PRO A 247 19.46 -14.19 -25.10
C PRO A 247 20.91 -13.84 -25.48
N GLY A 248 21.72 -14.87 -25.73
CA GLY A 248 23.07 -14.66 -26.24
C GLY A 248 24.14 -15.55 -25.61
N ALA A 249 24.05 -16.86 -25.84
CA ALA A 249 25.22 -17.72 -25.80
C ALA A 249 25.06 -18.81 -26.87
N ALA A 250 25.00 -18.36 -28.12
CA ALA A 250 25.32 -19.19 -29.27
C ALA A 250 26.63 -18.66 -29.85
N ARG A 251 27.72 -19.37 -29.55
CA ARG A 251 28.81 -19.71 -30.46
C ARG A 251 29.64 -20.80 -29.83
#